data_AF-A0A1C6PUN6-F1
#
_entry.id   AF-A0A1C6PUN6-F1
#
_cell.length_a   1.000
_cell.length_b   1.000
_cell.length_c   1.000
_cell.angle_alpha   90.00
_cell.angle_beta   90.00
_cell.angle_gamma   90.00
#
_symmetry.space_group_name_H-M   'P 1'
#
loop_
_entity.id
_entity.type
_entity.pdbx_description
1 polymer ?
#
loop_
_entity_poly.entity_id
_entity_poly.type
_entity_poly.pdbx_seq_one_letter_code
_entity_poly.pdbx_strand_id
1 'polypeptide(L)'
;MSEEKHWTSAPDRVVRGSMGLCHLTVFEPPFAVDALDLPPQDGARARAFAESTAGIEEVLEDLGPRSVQTPLPSDVRTDLDVAHGAAWGNMLSIADPAYAADGNDEPLRSAADELRERFPDARIVGRVAYHGGMEHTEDLVWLPDGAMFHASGWYGDEPFVVTGDPGAVIASLDLKGWMHDNAGVDLDEEANEVEWARLAGLALGHSDPWGWEQMQTTAFRVRHSEEAVRNMEELYFV
;
A
#
# COMPACT_ATOMS: atom_id res chain seq x y z
N MET A 1 -28.85 10.60 10.67
CA MET A 1 -28.45 9.60 11.69
C MET A 1 -27.09 9.10 11.24
N SER A 2 -26.12 9.12 12.15
CA SER A 2 -24.73 9.56 11.96
C SER A 2 -23.88 8.77 10.95
N GLU A 3 -23.50 9.44 9.86
CA GLU A 3 -22.41 9.05 8.97
C GLU A 3 -21.01 9.40 9.57
N GLU A 4 -20.94 9.82 10.84
CA GLU A 4 -19.76 10.35 11.56
C GLU A 4 -19.34 9.46 12.76
N LYS A 5 -19.30 8.13 12.64
CA LYS A 5 -19.32 7.33 13.88
C LYS A 5 -18.02 7.32 14.69
N HIS A 6 -16.86 7.53 14.07
CA HIS A 6 -15.55 7.44 14.73
C HIS A 6 -14.71 8.73 14.66
N TRP A 7 -14.79 9.48 13.56
CA TRP A 7 -14.05 10.74 13.41
C TRP A 7 -14.46 11.77 14.46
N THR A 8 -13.48 12.43 15.09
CA THR A 8 -13.72 13.60 15.96
C THR A 8 -13.53 14.91 15.21
N SER A 9 -12.77 14.87 14.12
CA SER A 9 -12.46 16.00 13.24
C SER A 9 -13.60 16.33 12.29
N ALA A 10 -13.84 17.63 12.08
CA ALA A 10 -14.88 18.12 11.18
C ALA A 10 -14.59 17.72 9.71
N PRO A 11 -15.63 17.52 8.88
CA PRO A 11 -15.47 17.09 7.49
C PRO A 11 -14.57 17.95 6.61
N ASP A 12 -14.60 19.25 6.81
CA ASP A 12 -13.83 20.25 6.07
C ASP A 12 -12.50 20.60 6.76
N ARG A 13 -12.11 19.86 7.82
CA ARG A 13 -10.82 20.06 8.47
C ARG A 13 -9.71 19.75 7.46
N VAL A 14 -8.82 20.72 7.27
CA VAL A 14 -7.67 20.62 6.37
C VAL A 14 -6.72 19.55 6.88
N VAL A 15 -6.32 18.64 5.98
CA VAL A 15 -5.34 17.60 6.22
C VAL A 15 -3.92 18.19 6.18
N ARG A 16 -3.05 17.72 7.07
CA ARG A 16 -1.62 18.03 7.04
C ARG A 16 -0.86 17.00 6.23
N GLY A 17 0.22 17.46 5.63
CA GLY A 17 1.07 16.64 4.79
C GLY A 17 0.45 16.33 3.43
N SER A 18 1.08 15.41 2.71
CA SER A 18 0.56 14.89 1.45
C SER A 18 0.86 13.40 1.34
N MET A 19 -0.08 12.66 0.75
CA MET A 19 0.11 11.25 0.45
C MET A 19 0.87 11.07 -0.86
N GLY A 20 1.82 10.12 -0.87
CA GLY A 20 2.46 9.60 -2.07
C GLY A 20 1.79 8.30 -2.50
N LEU A 21 2.39 7.18 -2.09
CA LEU A 21 1.86 5.83 -2.30
C LEU A 21 1.19 5.36 -1.01
N CYS A 22 0.10 4.61 -1.12
CA CYS A 22 -0.49 3.91 0.04
C CYS A 22 -1.03 2.55 -0.40
N HIS A 23 -0.24 1.76 -1.12
CA HIS A 23 -0.75 0.61 -1.88
C HIS A 23 -0.38 -0.71 -1.20
N LEU A 24 -1.32 -1.65 -1.16
CA LEU A 24 -1.13 -3.03 -0.76
C LEU A 24 -1.68 -3.96 -1.84
N THR A 25 -0.86 -4.88 -2.33
CA THR A 25 -1.18 -5.78 -3.44
C THR A 25 -0.99 -7.24 -3.04
N VAL A 26 -2.00 -8.06 -3.37
CA VAL A 26 -1.97 -9.52 -3.30
C VAL A 26 -1.94 -10.04 -4.73
N PHE A 27 -0.87 -10.73 -5.09
CA PHE A 27 -0.72 -11.37 -6.40
C PHE A 27 -0.66 -12.87 -6.19
N GLU A 28 -1.72 -13.59 -6.56
CA GLU A 28 -1.78 -15.05 -6.49
C GLU A 28 -1.10 -15.68 -7.73
N PRO A 29 -0.60 -16.92 -7.67
CA PRO A 29 -0.01 -17.58 -8.84
C PRO A 29 -1.03 -17.74 -9.99
N PRO A 30 -0.57 -17.74 -11.26
CA PRO A 30 0.81 -17.66 -11.72
C PRO A 30 1.38 -16.23 -11.72
N PHE A 31 2.66 -16.08 -11.36
CA PHE A 31 3.33 -14.77 -11.22
C PHE A 31 3.95 -14.23 -12.51
N ALA A 32 3.92 -14.99 -13.60
CA ALA A 32 4.53 -14.63 -14.88
C ALA A 32 3.47 -14.05 -15.83
N VAL A 33 2.81 -12.96 -15.40
CA VAL A 33 1.77 -12.27 -16.17
C VAL A 33 2.18 -10.81 -16.32
N ASP A 34 2.18 -10.28 -17.53
CA ASP A 34 2.38 -8.84 -17.74
C ASP A 34 1.16 -8.07 -17.24
N ALA A 35 1.36 -6.93 -16.57
CA ALA A 35 0.27 -6.10 -16.08
C ALA A 35 -0.72 -5.71 -17.20
N LEU A 36 -0.21 -5.46 -18.41
CA LEU A 36 -1.02 -5.08 -19.57
C LEU A 36 -1.84 -6.25 -20.15
N ASP A 37 -1.48 -7.48 -19.82
CA ASP A 37 -2.21 -8.70 -20.20
C ASP A 37 -3.23 -9.12 -19.14
N LEU A 38 -3.28 -8.43 -17.99
CA LEU A 38 -4.26 -8.72 -16.96
C LEU A 38 -5.69 -8.46 -17.45
N PRO A 39 -6.69 -9.21 -16.96
CA PRO A 39 -8.09 -8.94 -17.27
C PRO A 39 -8.49 -7.52 -16.87
N PRO A 40 -9.50 -6.94 -17.55
CA PRO A 40 -10.10 -5.69 -17.11
C PRO A 40 -10.52 -5.75 -15.65
N GLN A 41 -10.46 -4.59 -14.99
CA GLN A 41 -10.80 -4.45 -13.59
C GLN A 41 -12.23 -4.95 -13.29
N ASP A 42 -12.36 -5.76 -12.24
CA ASP A 42 -13.64 -6.26 -11.73
C ASP A 42 -14.06 -5.45 -10.49
N GLY A 43 -14.96 -4.50 -10.68
CA GLY A 43 -15.46 -3.62 -9.61
C GLY A 43 -16.15 -4.35 -8.46
N ALA A 44 -16.83 -5.47 -8.73
CA ALA A 44 -17.51 -6.23 -7.68
C ALA A 44 -16.50 -6.98 -6.80
N ARG A 45 -15.47 -7.57 -7.41
CA ARG A 45 -14.37 -8.20 -6.66
C ARG A 45 -13.49 -7.17 -5.94
N ALA A 46 -13.23 -6.02 -6.56
CA ALA A 46 -12.51 -4.92 -5.94
C ALA A 46 -13.23 -4.42 -4.69
N ARG A 47 -14.55 -4.24 -4.76
CA ARG A 47 -15.40 -3.89 -3.61
C ARG A 47 -15.33 -4.95 -2.51
N ALA A 48 -15.51 -6.22 -2.87
CA ALA A 48 -15.44 -7.32 -1.90
C ALA A 48 -14.06 -7.42 -1.23
N PHE A 49 -12.99 -7.11 -1.96
CA PHE A 49 -11.64 -7.04 -1.39
C PHE A 49 -11.53 -5.88 -0.39
N ALA A 50 -11.96 -4.67 -0.77
CA ALA A 50 -11.97 -3.50 0.12
C ALA A 50 -12.80 -3.74 1.40
N GLU A 51 -14.01 -4.30 1.31
CA GLU A 51 -14.85 -4.65 2.47
C GLU A 51 -14.22 -5.70 3.39
N SER A 52 -13.23 -6.45 2.90
CA SER A 52 -12.54 -7.50 3.65
C SER A 52 -11.13 -7.11 4.11
N THR A 53 -10.75 -5.84 3.91
CA THR A 53 -9.43 -5.33 4.23
C THR A 53 -9.41 -4.80 5.67
N ALA A 54 -8.36 -5.13 6.41
CA ALA A 54 -8.12 -4.59 7.74
C ALA A 54 -8.21 -3.06 7.72
N GLY A 55 -8.89 -2.47 8.70
CA GLY A 55 -9.07 -1.03 8.79
C GLY A 55 -10.29 -0.47 8.05
N ILE A 56 -10.94 -1.23 7.17
CA ILE A 56 -12.23 -0.85 6.53
C ILE A 56 -13.38 -1.64 7.18
N GLU A 57 -14.35 -0.93 7.77
CA GLU A 57 -15.56 -1.55 8.33
C GLU A 57 -16.68 -1.73 7.28
N GLU A 58 -16.78 -0.81 6.32
CA GLU A 58 -17.83 -0.83 5.29
C GLU A 58 -17.46 0.04 4.08
N VAL A 59 -17.81 -0.42 2.88
CA VAL A 59 -17.83 0.42 1.67
C VAL A 59 -19.20 1.10 1.54
N LEU A 60 -19.23 2.42 1.69
CA LEU A 60 -20.44 3.24 1.70
C LEU A 60 -20.91 3.61 0.29
N GLU A 61 -19.99 3.98 -0.60
CA GLU A 61 -20.31 4.51 -1.93
C GLU A 61 -19.29 4.03 -2.97
N ASP A 62 -19.74 3.77 -4.19
CA ASP A 62 -18.90 3.58 -5.37
C ASP A 62 -18.77 4.92 -6.10
N LEU A 63 -17.56 5.48 -6.13
CA LEU A 63 -17.22 6.77 -6.75
C LEU A 63 -16.76 6.63 -8.21
N GLY A 64 -16.83 5.42 -8.76
CA GLY A 64 -16.53 5.07 -10.12
C GLY A 64 -15.05 4.77 -10.39
N PRO A 65 -14.71 4.44 -11.65
CA PRO A 65 -13.37 4.07 -12.04
C PRO A 65 -12.38 5.25 -11.92
N ARG A 66 -11.12 4.94 -11.62
CA ARG A 66 -9.99 5.87 -11.62
C ARG A 66 -8.78 5.20 -12.25
N SER A 67 -7.87 5.98 -12.83
CA SER A 67 -6.56 5.46 -13.20
C SER A 67 -5.78 5.12 -11.93
N VAL A 68 -4.96 4.07 -11.97
CA VAL A 68 -3.99 3.76 -10.90
C VAL A 68 -3.02 4.93 -10.63
N GLN A 69 -2.83 5.84 -11.60
CA GLN A 69 -2.00 7.04 -11.44
C GLN A 69 -2.74 8.22 -10.80
N THR A 70 -4.05 8.09 -10.54
CA THR A 70 -4.79 9.11 -9.81
C THR A 70 -4.42 9.00 -8.33
N PRO A 71 -3.76 10.01 -7.73
CA PRO A 71 -3.41 9.97 -6.32
C PRO A 71 -4.66 9.94 -5.46
N LEU A 72 -4.54 9.40 -4.25
CA LEU A 72 -5.60 9.52 -3.24
C LEU A 72 -5.79 11.01 -2.90
N PRO A 73 -7.05 11.49 -2.81
CA PRO A 73 -7.29 12.87 -2.40
C PRO A 73 -6.88 13.05 -0.92
N SER A 74 -6.37 14.23 -0.57
CA SER A 74 -5.85 14.49 0.77
C SER A 74 -5.94 15.97 1.19
N ASP A 75 -6.92 16.72 0.69
CA ASP A 75 -7.04 18.16 0.99
C ASP A 75 -7.78 18.38 2.31
N VAL A 76 -8.85 17.61 2.53
CA VAL A 76 -9.72 17.71 3.71
C VAL A 76 -10.03 16.33 4.29
N ARG A 77 -10.52 16.31 5.54
CA ARG A 77 -10.85 15.08 6.27
C ARG A 77 -11.74 14.12 5.47
N THR A 78 -12.69 14.61 4.67
CA THR A 78 -13.54 13.74 3.83
C THR A 78 -12.82 12.99 2.74
N ASP A 79 -11.63 13.46 2.37
CA ASP A 79 -10.82 12.79 1.37
C ASP A 79 -10.15 11.54 1.93
N LEU A 80 -9.87 11.52 3.24
CA LEU A 80 -9.32 10.36 3.95
C LEU A 80 -10.30 9.18 4.03
N ASP A 81 -11.57 9.37 3.68
CA ASP A 81 -12.53 8.27 3.56
C ASP A 81 -12.55 7.65 2.15
N VAL A 82 -11.64 8.05 1.26
CA VAL A 82 -11.56 7.53 -0.11
C VAL A 82 -10.44 6.50 -0.22
N ALA A 83 -10.79 5.28 -0.62
CA ALA A 83 -9.85 4.22 -0.96
C ALA A 83 -10.01 3.81 -2.43
N HIS A 84 -8.93 3.39 -3.09
CA HIS A 84 -8.97 2.84 -4.45
C HIS A 84 -8.79 1.32 -4.40
N GLY A 85 -9.83 0.56 -4.71
CA GLY A 85 -9.76 -0.91 -4.79
C GLY A 85 -9.62 -1.41 -6.23
N ALA A 86 -8.93 -2.53 -6.42
CA ALA A 86 -8.79 -3.18 -7.72
C ALA A 86 -8.77 -4.70 -7.63
N ALA A 87 -9.25 -5.32 -8.71
CA ALA A 87 -9.18 -6.75 -8.93
C ALA A 87 -8.95 -7.01 -10.42
N TRP A 88 -7.78 -7.55 -10.76
CA TRP A 88 -7.37 -7.89 -12.12
C TRP A 88 -7.01 -9.38 -12.18
N GLY A 89 -7.99 -10.24 -12.46
CA GLY A 89 -7.75 -11.69 -12.49
C GLY A 89 -7.28 -12.25 -11.14
N ASN A 90 -6.03 -12.68 -11.07
CA ASN A 90 -5.36 -13.22 -9.87
C ASN A 90 -4.64 -12.15 -9.02
N MET A 91 -4.83 -10.87 -9.33
CA MET A 91 -4.29 -9.77 -8.56
C MET A 91 -5.41 -8.96 -7.90
N LEU A 92 -5.26 -8.71 -6.60
CA LEU A 92 -6.10 -7.82 -5.81
C LEU A 92 -5.23 -6.71 -5.24
N SER A 93 -5.70 -5.48 -5.27
CA SER A 93 -4.95 -4.36 -4.74
C SER A 93 -5.86 -3.32 -4.10
N ILE A 94 -5.33 -2.59 -3.13
CA ILE A 94 -6.02 -1.47 -2.52
C ILE A 94 -5.02 -0.34 -2.23
N ALA A 95 -5.45 0.90 -2.47
CA ALA A 95 -4.80 2.10 -1.98
C ALA A 95 -5.67 2.72 -0.88
N ASP A 96 -5.14 2.91 0.32
CA ASP A 96 -5.91 3.43 1.46
C ASP A 96 -5.07 4.40 2.32
N PRO A 97 -5.55 5.64 2.59
CA PRO A 97 -4.86 6.59 3.47
C PRO A 97 -4.53 6.05 4.87
N ALA A 98 -5.26 5.05 5.36
CA ALA A 98 -5.07 4.44 6.66
C ALA A 98 -3.77 3.60 6.78
N TYR A 99 -3.08 3.33 5.67
CA TYR A 99 -1.77 2.67 5.70
C TYR A 99 -0.61 3.63 5.99
N ALA A 100 -0.84 4.94 5.95
CA ALA A 100 0.19 5.88 6.34
C ALA A 100 0.35 5.90 7.87
N ALA A 101 1.59 6.10 8.33
CA ALA A 101 1.94 6.24 9.74
C ALA A 101 3.02 7.31 9.93
N ASP A 102 3.17 7.77 11.17
CA ASP A 102 4.29 8.58 11.65
C ASP A 102 5.35 7.69 12.31
N GLY A 103 5.43 6.42 11.89
CA GLY A 103 6.29 5.32 12.35
C GLY A 103 6.30 5.02 13.85
N ASN A 104 5.30 5.48 14.60
CA ASN A 104 4.98 4.89 15.90
C ASN A 104 4.18 3.58 15.76
N ASP A 105 3.52 3.39 14.62
CA ASP A 105 2.72 2.22 14.26
C ASP A 105 3.10 1.69 12.87
N GLU A 106 2.70 0.46 12.57
CA GLU A 106 2.97 -0.25 11.29
C GLU A 106 1.65 -0.79 10.68
N PRO A 107 0.72 0.08 10.26
CA PRO A 107 -0.60 -0.31 9.77
C PRO A 107 -0.50 -1.12 8.46
N LEU A 108 0.45 -0.82 7.58
CA LEU A 108 0.66 -1.58 6.36
C LEU A 108 1.10 -3.01 6.68
N ARG A 109 2.07 -3.18 7.58
CA ARG A 109 2.51 -4.50 8.03
C ARG A 109 1.37 -5.31 8.65
N SER A 110 0.59 -4.68 9.53
CA SER A 110 -0.55 -5.33 10.19
C SER A 110 -1.57 -5.84 9.17
N ALA A 111 -1.88 -5.03 8.15
CA ALA A 111 -2.75 -5.46 7.05
C ALA A 111 -2.12 -6.59 6.21
N ALA A 112 -0.81 -6.56 5.99
CA ALA A 112 -0.10 -7.61 5.27
C ALA A 112 -0.08 -8.96 6.02
N ASP A 113 0.00 -8.95 7.35
CA ASP A 113 -0.10 -10.16 8.17
C ASP A 113 -1.45 -10.87 7.96
N GLU A 114 -2.56 -10.13 8.01
CA GLU A 114 -3.90 -10.69 7.76
C GLU A 114 -4.05 -11.23 6.33
N LEU A 115 -3.52 -10.50 5.34
CA LEU A 115 -3.52 -10.97 3.95
C LEU A 115 -2.65 -12.20 3.79
N ARG A 116 -1.56 -12.34 4.56
CA ARG A 116 -0.71 -13.53 4.47
C ARG A 116 -1.46 -14.76 4.95
N GLU A 117 -2.18 -14.68 6.06
CA GLU A 117 -3.00 -15.78 6.57
C GLU A 117 -4.08 -16.20 5.58
N ARG A 118 -4.72 -15.22 4.92
CA ARG A 118 -5.81 -15.46 3.97
C ARG A 118 -5.33 -15.99 2.61
N PHE A 119 -4.17 -15.53 2.14
CA PHE A 119 -3.63 -15.84 0.83
C PHE A 119 -2.21 -16.41 0.94
N PRO A 120 -2.00 -17.58 1.57
CA PRO A 120 -0.66 -18.08 1.91
C PRO A 120 0.27 -18.24 0.71
N ASP A 121 -0.29 -18.54 -0.48
CA ASP A 121 0.46 -18.77 -1.71
C ASP A 121 0.70 -17.49 -2.54
N ALA A 122 0.24 -16.31 -2.09
CA ALA A 122 0.38 -15.08 -2.84
C ALA A 122 1.74 -14.38 -2.62
N ARG A 123 2.15 -13.54 -3.56
CA ARG A 123 3.10 -12.45 -3.29
C ARG A 123 2.32 -11.27 -2.71
N ILE A 124 2.73 -10.78 -1.55
CA ILE A 124 2.16 -9.58 -0.94
C ILE A 124 3.19 -8.48 -1.03
N VAL A 125 2.81 -7.34 -1.59
CA VAL A 125 3.69 -6.18 -1.76
C VAL A 125 2.98 -4.93 -1.30
N GLY A 126 3.57 -4.26 -0.32
CA GLY A 126 3.08 -3.00 0.24
C GLY A 126 4.09 -1.87 -0.01
N ARG A 127 3.59 -0.69 -0.33
CA ARG A 127 4.39 0.54 -0.51
C ARG A 127 3.61 1.74 -0.01
N VAL A 128 4.15 2.42 0.99
CA VAL A 128 3.58 3.61 1.60
C VAL A 128 4.61 4.73 1.59
N ALA A 129 4.19 5.94 1.22
CA ALA A 129 4.98 7.16 1.34
C ALA A 129 4.05 8.29 1.83
N TYR A 130 4.41 8.89 2.96
CA TYR A 130 3.70 10.03 3.54
C TYR A 130 4.68 11.19 3.76
N HIS A 131 4.29 12.38 3.33
CA HIS A 131 5.10 13.57 3.50
C HIS A 131 4.48 14.51 4.55
N GLY A 132 4.98 14.43 5.78
CA GLY A 132 4.54 15.23 6.94
C GLY A 132 5.53 16.34 7.33
N GLY A 133 6.31 16.84 6.37
CA GLY A 133 7.47 17.73 6.60
C GLY A 133 8.82 17.03 6.40
N MET A 134 8.85 15.72 6.66
CA MET A 134 9.84 14.77 6.13
C MET A 134 9.08 13.58 5.52
N GLU A 135 9.73 12.84 4.63
CA GLU A 135 9.13 11.66 4.00
C GLU A 135 9.31 10.44 4.89
N HIS A 136 8.18 9.90 5.36
CA HIS A 136 8.11 8.59 6.00
C HIS A 136 7.70 7.56 4.95
N THR A 137 8.40 6.43 4.94
CA THR A 137 8.14 5.31 4.04
C THR A 137 7.89 4.04 4.83
N GLU A 138 6.99 3.19 4.34
CA GLU A 138 6.82 1.82 4.81
C GLU A 138 6.66 0.90 3.59
N ASP A 139 7.61 -0.01 3.39
CA ASP A 139 7.68 -0.92 2.25
C ASP A 139 7.79 -2.36 2.72
N LEU A 140 7.09 -3.27 2.07
CA LEU A 140 7.20 -4.70 2.37
C LEU A 140 7.04 -5.58 1.16
N VAL A 141 7.69 -6.72 1.23
CA VAL A 141 7.50 -7.84 0.30
C VAL A 141 7.40 -9.12 1.12
N TRP A 142 6.41 -9.94 0.81
CA TRP A 142 6.27 -11.28 1.38
C TRP A 142 5.95 -12.30 0.28
N LEU A 143 6.88 -13.22 0.06
CA LEU A 143 6.82 -14.23 -0.98
C LEU A 143 6.18 -15.54 -0.47
N PRO A 144 5.66 -16.38 -1.38
CA PRO A 144 4.99 -17.64 -1.01
C PRO A 144 5.91 -18.66 -0.33
N ASP A 145 7.22 -18.60 -0.58
CA ASP A 145 8.21 -19.47 0.07
C ASP A 145 8.61 -18.99 1.48
N GLY A 146 8.02 -17.89 1.93
CA GLY A 146 8.30 -17.28 3.22
C GLY A 146 9.48 -16.32 3.21
N ALA A 147 10.14 -16.03 2.09
CA ALA A 147 11.08 -14.91 2.05
C ALA A 147 10.31 -13.58 2.20
N MET A 148 10.78 -12.70 3.08
CA MET A 148 10.14 -11.41 3.32
C MET A 148 11.12 -10.33 3.75
N PHE A 149 10.75 -9.07 3.51
CA PHE A 149 11.28 -7.94 4.26
C PHE A 149 10.16 -6.95 4.55
N HIS A 150 10.36 -6.14 5.58
CA HIS A 150 9.60 -4.95 5.90
C HIS A 150 10.59 -3.86 6.31
N ALA A 151 10.43 -2.67 5.75
CA ALA A 151 11.31 -1.54 5.93
C ALA A 151 10.43 -0.30 6.23
N SER A 152 10.69 0.38 7.35
CA SER A 152 9.87 1.51 7.80
C SER A 152 10.74 2.59 8.43
N GLY A 153 10.52 3.84 8.04
CA GLY A 153 11.22 4.97 8.64
C GLY A 153 11.28 6.21 7.76
N TRP A 154 12.14 7.14 8.16
CA TRP A 154 12.31 8.46 7.57
C TRP A 154 13.55 8.44 6.70
N TYR A 155 13.39 8.80 5.44
CA TYR A 155 14.52 8.83 4.52
C TYR A 155 15.60 9.80 5.03
N GLY A 156 16.84 9.31 5.15
CA GLY A 156 17.98 10.08 5.64
C GLY A 156 17.97 10.44 7.14
N ASP A 157 17.10 9.81 7.95
CA ASP A 157 17.07 10.00 9.41
C ASP A 157 16.98 8.66 10.17
N GLU A 158 17.33 8.67 11.45
CA GLU A 158 17.25 7.49 12.33
C GLU A 158 16.20 7.72 13.44
N PRO A 159 15.46 6.66 13.86
CA PRO A 159 15.63 5.27 13.49
C PRO A 159 14.95 4.90 12.16
N PHE A 160 15.59 4.00 11.42
CA PHE A 160 14.99 3.30 10.29
C PHE A 160 15.02 1.80 10.57
N VAL A 161 13.86 1.17 10.52
CA VAL A 161 13.67 -0.21 10.96
C VAL A 161 13.56 -1.10 9.73
N VAL A 162 14.40 -2.13 9.68
CA VAL A 162 14.31 -3.20 8.69
C VAL A 162 14.16 -4.53 9.43
N THR A 163 13.12 -5.28 9.07
CA THR A 163 12.88 -6.64 9.56
C THR A 163 12.78 -7.63 8.40
N GLY A 164 13.08 -8.91 8.67
CA GLY A 164 13.17 -9.95 7.64
C GLY A 164 14.56 -9.99 6.97
N ASP A 165 14.61 -10.50 5.75
CA ASP A 165 15.83 -10.69 4.96
C ASP A 165 15.60 -10.23 3.51
N PRO A 166 15.94 -8.97 3.17
CA PRO A 166 15.88 -8.48 1.79
C PRO A 166 16.72 -9.30 0.81
N GLY A 167 17.84 -9.87 1.25
CA GLY A 167 18.69 -10.74 0.45
C GLY A 167 17.99 -12.06 0.08
N ALA A 168 17.24 -12.64 1.01
CA ALA A 168 16.40 -13.81 0.74
C ALA A 168 15.29 -13.51 -0.28
N VAL A 169 14.68 -12.31 -0.22
CA VAL A 169 13.68 -11.85 -1.20
C VAL A 169 14.31 -11.73 -2.59
N ILE A 170 15.47 -11.08 -2.71
CA ILE A 170 16.23 -10.96 -3.97
C ILE A 170 16.54 -12.35 -4.55
N ALA A 171 17.01 -13.28 -3.70
CA ALA A 171 17.35 -14.63 -4.12
C ALA A 171 16.11 -15.44 -4.57
N SER A 172 15.00 -15.35 -3.84
CA SER A 172 13.75 -16.05 -4.16
C SER A 172 13.13 -15.60 -5.49
N LEU A 173 13.20 -14.31 -5.78
CA LEU A 173 12.74 -13.73 -7.04
C LEU A 173 13.72 -13.94 -8.20
N ASP A 174 14.90 -14.54 -7.95
CA ASP A 174 16.00 -14.67 -8.89
C ASP A 174 16.43 -13.32 -9.52
N LEU A 175 16.35 -12.24 -8.74
CA LEU A 175 16.74 -10.90 -9.20
C LEU A 175 18.26 -10.86 -9.42
N LYS A 176 18.67 -10.42 -10.59
CA LYS A 176 20.10 -10.30 -10.95
C LYS A 176 20.67 -8.98 -10.43
N GLY A 177 21.99 -8.94 -10.20
CA GLY A 177 22.75 -7.74 -9.82
C GLY A 177 22.28 -6.48 -10.53
N TRP A 178 22.38 -6.50 -11.86
CA TRP A 178 22.00 -5.38 -12.71
C TRP A 178 20.54 -4.91 -12.56
N MET A 179 19.61 -5.75 -12.09
CA MET A 179 18.20 -5.37 -11.91
C MET A 179 18.04 -4.44 -10.72
N HIS A 180 18.67 -4.76 -9.58
CA HIS A 180 18.64 -3.88 -8.41
C HIS A 180 19.60 -2.69 -8.56
N ASP A 181 20.76 -2.87 -9.23
CA ASP A 181 21.64 -1.74 -9.59
C ASP A 181 20.89 -0.69 -10.43
N ASN A 182 20.15 -1.12 -11.46
CA ASN A 182 19.35 -0.22 -12.29
C ASN A 182 18.18 0.42 -11.53
N ALA A 183 17.69 -0.24 -10.48
CA ALA A 183 16.64 0.27 -9.61
C ALA A 183 17.18 1.21 -8.53
N GLY A 184 18.51 1.34 -8.39
CA GLY A 184 19.15 2.13 -7.34
C GLY A 184 19.07 1.49 -5.96
N VAL A 185 18.96 0.16 -5.88
CA VAL A 185 18.89 -0.57 -4.61
C VAL A 185 20.27 -1.15 -4.31
N ASP A 186 20.94 -0.60 -3.29
CA ASP A 186 22.19 -1.10 -2.74
C ASP A 186 21.99 -1.50 -1.27
N LEU A 187 22.13 -2.80 -0.97
CA LEU A 187 21.96 -3.30 0.41
C LEU A 187 23.19 -3.09 1.30
N ASP A 188 24.29 -2.56 0.76
CA ASP A 188 25.48 -2.19 1.51
C ASP A 188 25.40 -0.73 2.06
N GLU A 189 24.40 0.05 1.65
CA GLU A 189 24.11 1.40 2.18
C GLU A 189 23.45 1.37 3.57
N GLU A 190 23.38 2.54 4.22
CA GLU A 190 22.62 2.68 5.47
C GLU A 190 21.13 2.48 5.19
N ALA A 191 20.41 1.81 6.10
CA ALA A 191 19.04 1.40 5.86
C ALA A 191 18.08 2.56 5.52
N ASN A 192 18.35 3.76 6.02
CA ASN A 192 17.61 4.99 5.74
C ASN A 192 17.97 5.66 4.40
N GLU A 193 18.98 5.16 3.68
CA GLU A 193 19.39 5.61 2.35
C GLU A 193 18.95 4.63 1.25
N VAL A 194 18.67 3.36 1.59
CA VAL A 194 18.22 2.34 0.63
C VAL A 194 16.83 2.66 0.07
N GLU A 195 16.70 2.53 -1.25
CA GLU A 195 15.45 2.69 -2.01
C GLU A 195 14.49 1.48 -1.87
N TRP A 196 13.95 1.24 -0.68
CA TRP A 196 13.09 0.07 -0.38
C TRP A 196 11.85 -0.06 -1.27
N ALA A 197 11.18 1.06 -1.58
CA ALA A 197 10.04 1.08 -2.50
C ALA A 197 10.38 0.56 -3.89
N ARG A 198 11.64 0.73 -4.34
CA ARG A 198 12.13 0.19 -5.62
C ARG A 198 12.31 -1.31 -5.54
N LEU A 199 12.86 -1.83 -4.44
CA LEU A 199 12.94 -3.27 -4.20
C LEU A 199 11.55 -3.92 -4.15
N ALA A 200 10.59 -3.26 -3.48
CA ALA A 200 9.20 -3.69 -3.46
C ALA A 200 8.58 -3.70 -4.87
N GLY A 201 8.85 -2.67 -5.70
CA GLY A 201 8.45 -2.63 -7.10
C GLY A 201 9.01 -3.80 -7.93
N LEU A 202 10.28 -4.16 -7.72
CA LEU A 202 10.90 -5.32 -8.39
C LEU A 202 10.21 -6.65 -8.06
N ALA A 203 9.58 -6.79 -6.88
CA ALA A 203 8.86 -8.01 -6.50
C ALA A 203 7.59 -8.27 -7.34
N LEU A 204 6.97 -7.21 -7.84
CA LEU A 204 5.89 -7.29 -8.84
C LEU A 204 6.45 -7.27 -10.27
N GLY A 205 7.56 -6.57 -10.51
CA GLY A 205 8.23 -6.54 -11.82
C GLY A 205 7.31 -6.03 -12.93
N HIS A 206 7.28 -6.72 -14.08
CA HIS A 206 6.36 -6.37 -15.18
C HIS A 206 4.88 -6.62 -14.84
N SER A 207 4.58 -7.33 -13.75
CA SER A 207 3.22 -7.52 -13.25
C SER A 207 2.73 -6.33 -12.42
N ASP A 208 3.58 -5.34 -12.10
CA ASP A 208 3.18 -4.19 -11.27
C ASP A 208 2.12 -3.33 -11.99
N PRO A 209 0.86 -3.32 -11.55
CA PRO A 209 -0.20 -2.58 -12.23
C PRO A 209 -0.10 -1.08 -12.00
N TRP A 210 0.58 -0.65 -10.92
CA TRP A 210 0.61 0.74 -10.49
C TRP A 210 1.47 1.64 -11.38
N GLY A 211 2.33 1.04 -12.23
CA GLY A 211 3.17 1.76 -13.19
C GLY A 211 2.50 2.15 -14.50
N TRP A 212 1.26 1.68 -14.77
CA TRP A 212 0.65 1.74 -16.09
C TRP A 212 -0.63 2.58 -16.11
N GLU A 213 -0.63 3.71 -16.82
CA GLU A 213 -1.78 4.64 -16.92
C GLU A 213 -3.08 3.95 -17.38
N GLN A 214 -2.95 2.91 -18.20
CA GLN A 214 -4.06 2.12 -18.74
C GLN A 214 -4.78 1.29 -17.66
N MET A 215 -4.13 1.02 -16.54
CA MET A 215 -4.71 0.25 -15.45
C MET A 215 -5.71 1.10 -14.67
N GLN A 216 -6.84 0.50 -14.33
CA GLN A 216 -7.95 1.15 -13.65
C GLN A 216 -8.22 0.50 -12.30
N THR A 217 -8.56 1.32 -11.32
CA THR A 217 -9.12 0.96 -10.02
C THR A 217 -10.58 1.44 -9.95
N THR A 218 -11.29 1.10 -8.87
CA THR A 218 -12.53 1.77 -8.49
C THR A 218 -12.30 2.56 -7.21
N ALA A 219 -12.67 3.84 -7.20
CA ALA A 219 -12.67 4.63 -6.00
C ALA A 219 -13.93 4.33 -5.18
N PHE A 220 -13.75 4.12 -3.88
CA PHE A 220 -14.81 3.85 -2.93
C PHE A 220 -14.77 4.89 -1.82
N ARG A 221 -15.94 5.34 -1.38
CA ARG A 221 -16.06 5.97 -0.06
C ARG A 221 -16.24 4.87 0.97
N VAL A 222 -15.41 4.87 2.00
CA VAL A 222 -15.39 3.82 3.02
C VAL A 222 -15.61 4.42 4.40
N ARG A 223 -16.08 3.58 5.31
CA ARG A 223 -16.03 3.82 6.74
C ARG A 223 -14.86 3.02 7.30
N HIS A 224 -13.84 3.71 7.76
CA HIS A 224 -12.72 3.10 8.46
C HIS A 224 -13.11 2.62 9.85
N SER A 225 -12.33 1.68 10.37
CA SER A 225 -12.42 1.22 11.76
C SER A 225 -12.06 2.31 12.75
N GLU A 226 -12.54 2.20 13.99
CA GLU A 226 -12.21 3.14 15.07
C GLU A 226 -10.69 3.30 15.26
N GLU A 227 -9.94 2.20 15.17
CA GLU A 227 -8.48 2.20 15.27
C GLU A 227 -7.82 2.91 14.09
N ALA A 228 -8.22 2.60 12.85
CA ALA A 228 -7.71 3.28 11.68
C ALA A 228 -8.02 4.80 11.73
N VAL A 229 -9.21 5.17 12.18
CA VAL A 229 -9.58 6.58 12.35
C VAL A 229 -8.71 7.26 13.40
N ARG A 230 -8.48 6.64 14.56
CA ARG A 230 -7.60 7.20 15.60
C ARG A 230 -6.20 7.45 15.05
N ASN A 231 -5.61 6.49 14.36
CA ASN A 231 -4.27 6.60 13.80
C ASN A 231 -4.21 7.70 12.72
N MET A 232 -5.22 7.76 11.84
CA MET A 232 -5.32 8.85 10.86
C MET A 232 -5.51 10.22 11.52
N GLU A 233 -6.26 10.33 12.63
CA GLU A 233 -6.39 11.61 13.33
C GLU A 233 -5.07 12.09 13.92
N GLU A 234 -4.30 11.18 14.51
CA GLU A 234 -2.97 11.48 15.04
C GLU A 234 -2.00 11.88 13.91
N LEU A 235 -2.04 11.21 12.77
CA LEU A 235 -1.16 11.49 11.64
C LEU A 235 -1.48 12.79 10.90
N TYR A 236 -2.75 12.99 10.52
CA TYR A 236 -3.14 14.02 9.56
C TYR A 236 -3.57 15.34 10.21
N PHE A 237 -3.79 15.38 11.53
CA PHE A 237 -4.36 16.55 12.19
C PHE A 237 -3.65 17.06 13.44
N VAL A 238 -2.70 16.30 14.00
CA VAL A 238 -1.90 16.70 15.18
C VAL A 238 -0.64 17.45 14.77
#